data_AF-A0A818TPS6-F1
#
_entry.id   AF-A0A818TPS6-F1
#
_cell.length_a   1.000
_cell.length_b   1.000
_cell.length_c   1.000
_cell.angle_alpha   90.00
_cell.angle_beta   90.00
_cell.angle_gamma   90.00
#
_symmetry.space_group_name_H-M   'P 1'
#
loop_
_entity.id
_entity.type
_entity.pdbx_description
1 polymer ?
#
loop_
_entity_poly.entity_id
_entity_poly.type
_entity_poly.pdbx_seq_one_letter_code
_entity_poly.pdbx_strand_id
1 'polypeptide(L)'
;MCRMSTYMLSTHRRYLATDKNDNKTTESKTEIGPSAPEIEINNLTGDHQHVVEIAFNRPARRNALGKQLLTQLDATIDSLNADNTIRCILFRSLVPNVFCAGADLKERLEMPQEEVGPFVSKIKEIFSKIFGLPVPTIAALDGLALGGGLELALACDIRIAAQTAKLGLTETKLGIIPGAGGTQRLPRIIGPPKAKELIYTGRILNGQQAYEIRLVNEVVKQNEQLNAAYQRSLEIAQEIVQQGPLAVRMAKQAINKGLEVDLQTGLEVEEGCYDTVLTSEDRIEDMVGYDPEKKNLTSSQILIASTTASFTSRFLLQPIDVIKIRFQLQIEPIRNLTNSKYRTLFQSIRLIHYEEGLRAFWKGHIAAQVLSMTFNSAQMYAFEKVTKQLGEMFPITTSSPTAKTITHFVIGSLAASIAVISCQPTDVLRTRFVGQGEPKIYHSYIQAISLIWTREGYHGFYRGLIPAIILYAPVSALTFGFYELFNRAWDHLPIRKFDSIKHGFNGGIAGVLAKFVVYPFDLAKKRLEVVKFEEARSKFGQTRAYSGLINCLSETIRHEGFTGLYKGMTPSLIKAYLSTAITLGIYDSICNRFRQISSD
;
A
#
# COMPACT_ATOMS: atom_id res chain seq x y z
N MET A 1 24.28 -42.98 -51.78
CA MET A 1 24.97 -44.10 -51.09
C MET A 1 24.24 -44.39 -49.78
N CYS A 2 23.09 -45.06 -49.79
CA CYS A 2 22.98 -46.53 -49.63
C CYS A 2 23.95 -47.14 -48.60
N ARG A 3 23.67 -46.98 -47.30
CA ARG A 3 23.97 -47.91 -46.17
C ARG A 3 23.74 -47.20 -44.82
N MET A 4 22.48 -46.98 -44.43
CA MET A 4 22.15 -46.59 -43.04
C MET A 4 20.74 -47.04 -42.60
N SER A 5 19.90 -47.51 -43.54
CA SER A 5 18.52 -47.94 -43.26
C SER A 5 18.39 -49.33 -42.61
N THR A 6 19.48 -50.09 -42.47
CA THR A 6 19.41 -51.49 -42.03
C THR A 6 19.65 -51.69 -40.54
N TYR A 7 20.13 -50.68 -39.80
CA TYR A 7 20.45 -50.82 -38.38
C TYR A 7 19.25 -50.62 -37.43
N MET A 8 18.22 -49.88 -37.86
CA MET A 8 17.01 -49.59 -37.06
C MET A 8 16.05 -50.78 -36.88
N LEU A 9 16.13 -51.80 -37.74
CA LEU A 9 15.19 -52.94 -37.72
C LEU A 9 15.65 -54.13 -36.85
N SER A 10 16.92 -54.17 -36.42
CA SER A 10 17.48 -55.37 -35.74
C SER A 10 17.37 -55.34 -34.20
N THR A 11 17.32 -54.15 -33.59
CA THR A 11 17.19 -53.97 -32.13
C THR A 11 15.75 -53.98 -31.63
N HIS A 12 14.76 -53.87 -32.53
CA HIS A 12 13.35 -53.74 -32.16
C HIS A 12 12.66 -55.08 -31.79
N ARG A 13 13.27 -56.24 -32.10
CA ARG A 13 12.69 -57.57 -31.80
C ARG A 13 12.92 -58.08 -30.38
N ARG A 14 13.76 -57.43 -29.56
CA ARG A 14 14.16 -57.98 -28.24
C ARG A 14 13.37 -57.45 -27.04
N TYR A 15 12.41 -56.54 -27.25
CA TYR A 15 11.62 -55.92 -26.16
C TYR A 15 10.10 -56.19 -26.22
N LEU A 16 9.62 -57.02 -27.15
CA LEU A 16 8.18 -57.28 -27.36
C LEU A 16 7.76 -58.74 -27.11
N ALA A 17 8.50 -59.48 -26.27
CA ALA A 17 8.19 -60.89 -25.98
C ALA A 17 8.00 -61.13 -24.49
N THR A 18 6.93 -60.58 -23.91
CA THR A 18 6.19 -61.15 -22.77
C THR A 18 4.83 -60.45 -22.71
N ASP A 19 3.78 -61.20 -22.38
CA ASP A 19 2.35 -60.87 -22.37
C ASP A 19 1.63 -60.85 -23.73
N LYS A 20 1.40 -62.06 -24.25
CA LYS A 20 0.18 -62.38 -24.99
C LYS A 20 -0.78 -63.13 -24.07
N ASN A 21 -1.91 -62.51 -23.75
CA ASN A 21 -3.14 -63.26 -23.59
C ASN A 21 -4.25 -62.45 -24.27
N ASP A 22 -4.71 -62.97 -25.40
CA ASP A 22 -5.73 -62.42 -26.27
C ASP A 22 -7.12 -62.62 -25.65
N ASN A 23 -7.94 -61.56 -25.66
CA ASN A 23 -9.38 -61.70 -25.90
C ASN A 23 -9.82 -60.55 -26.80
N LYS A 24 -10.08 -60.88 -28.07
CA LYS A 24 -10.55 -59.95 -29.10
C LYS A 24 -12.07 -59.81 -28.98
N THR A 25 -12.53 -58.59 -28.78
CA THR A 25 -13.89 -58.17 -29.13
C THR A 25 -13.77 -57.03 -30.14
N THR A 26 -14.34 -57.27 -31.32
CA THR A 26 -14.49 -56.32 -32.41
C THR A 26 -15.38 -55.16 -31.97
N GLU A 27 -14.84 -53.93 -31.92
CA GLU A 27 -15.64 -52.71 -31.79
C GLU A 27 -15.75 -51.98 -33.12
N SER A 28 -17.01 -51.78 -33.51
CA SER A 28 -17.49 -51.00 -34.64
C SER A 28 -17.15 -49.51 -34.47
N LYS A 29 -16.81 -48.85 -35.59
CA LYS A 29 -16.64 -47.39 -35.68
C LYS A 29 -17.94 -46.68 -35.28
N THR A 30 -17.95 -46.04 -34.12
CA THR A 30 -19.02 -45.13 -33.68
C THR A 30 -18.54 -43.70 -33.86
N GLU A 31 -19.44 -42.86 -34.40
CA GLU A 31 -19.24 -41.43 -34.65
C GLU A 31 -18.79 -40.67 -33.39
N ILE A 32 -17.80 -39.79 -33.54
CA ILE A 32 -17.16 -39.05 -32.45
C ILE A 32 -18.06 -37.87 -32.06
N GLY A 33 -18.85 -38.03 -30.99
CA GLY A 33 -19.41 -36.91 -30.23
C GLY A 33 -18.29 -36.12 -29.51
N PRO A 34 -18.57 -34.92 -28.95
CA PRO A 34 -17.55 -34.15 -28.25
C PRO A 34 -17.00 -34.98 -27.09
N SER A 35 -15.69 -35.25 -27.12
CA SER A 35 -14.99 -36.00 -26.09
C SER A 35 -15.12 -35.30 -24.73
N ALA A 36 -15.22 -36.08 -23.66
CA ALA A 36 -15.29 -35.56 -22.30
C ALA A 36 -14.11 -34.59 -22.00
N PRO A 37 -14.30 -33.58 -21.14
CA PRO A 37 -13.22 -32.66 -20.77
C PRO A 37 -12.07 -33.42 -20.10
N GLU A 38 -10.83 -33.12 -20.51
CA GLU A 38 -9.61 -33.73 -19.96
C GLU A 38 -9.00 -32.86 -18.84
N ILE A 39 -9.55 -31.66 -18.63
CA ILE A 39 -9.19 -30.70 -17.58
C ILE A 39 -10.46 -30.27 -16.85
N GLU A 40 -10.41 -30.32 -15.52
CA GLU A 40 -11.44 -29.77 -14.63
C GLU A 40 -10.88 -28.52 -13.94
N ILE A 41 -11.70 -27.47 -13.86
CA ILE A 41 -11.33 -26.19 -13.24
C ILE A 41 -12.23 -25.99 -12.02
N ASN A 42 -11.63 -25.89 -10.84
CA ASN A 42 -12.35 -25.70 -9.59
C ASN A 42 -11.93 -24.39 -8.91
N ASN A 43 -12.87 -23.46 -8.75
CA ASN A 43 -12.67 -22.28 -7.91
C ASN A 43 -12.90 -22.67 -6.46
N LEU A 44 -11.85 -22.63 -5.63
CA LEU A 44 -11.94 -23.06 -4.25
C LEU A 44 -12.67 -22.02 -3.39
N THR A 45 -13.31 -22.49 -2.32
CA THR A 45 -14.12 -21.68 -1.40
C THR A 45 -13.59 -21.76 0.03
N GLY A 46 -14.15 -20.96 0.95
CA GLY A 46 -13.71 -20.92 2.34
C GLY A 46 -12.31 -20.34 2.48
N ASP A 47 -11.44 -21.02 3.23
CA ASP A 47 -10.07 -20.59 3.51
C ASP A 47 -9.16 -20.52 2.28
N HIS A 48 -9.60 -21.09 1.15
CA HIS A 48 -8.91 -21.07 -0.14
C HIS A 48 -9.60 -20.18 -1.18
N GLN A 49 -10.40 -19.20 -0.74
CA GLN A 49 -10.97 -18.20 -1.64
C GLN A 49 -9.85 -17.54 -2.48
N HIS A 50 -10.11 -17.31 -3.78
CA HIS A 50 -9.13 -16.80 -4.76
C HIS A 50 -8.05 -17.79 -5.24
N VAL A 51 -8.14 -19.05 -4.83
CA VAL A 51 -7.32 -20.14 -5.38
C VAL A 51 -8.09 -20.88 -6.47
N VAL A 52 -7.45 -21.08 -7.62
CA VAL A 52 -8.00 -21.89 -8.72
C VAL A 52 -7.22 -23.18 -8.88
N GLU A 53 -7.94 -24.29 -8.92
CA GLU A 53 -7.38 -25.60 -9.20
C GLU A 53 -7.59 -25.98 -10.67
N ILE A 54 -6.50 -26.38 -11.33
CA ILE A 54 -6.49 -27.03 -12.65
C ILE A 54 -6.16 -28.50 -12.43
N ALA A 55 -7.16 -29.36 -12.63
CA ALA A 55 -7.07 -30.78 -12.38
C ALA A 55 -7.07 -31.59 -13.69
N PHE A 56 -5.98 -32.33 -13.96
CA PHE A 56 -5.88 -33.21 -15.12
C PHE A 56 -6.62 -34.52 -14.88
N ASN A 57 -7.55 -34.86 -15.79
CA ASN A 57 -8.39 -36.04 -15.71
C ASN A 57 -8.46 -36.81 -17.04
N ARG A 58 -7.34 -37.43 -17.44
CA ARG A 58 -7.23 -38.27 -18.63
C ARG A 58 -6.63 -39.64 -18.27
N PRO A 59 -7.35 -40.48 -17.49
CA PRO A 59 -6.83 -41.72 -16.91
C PRO A 59 -6.34 -42.73 -17.96
N ALA A 60 -7.09 -42.89 -19.07
CA ALA A 60 -6.77 -43.83 -20.15
C ALA A 60 -5.39 -43.59 -20.80
N ARG A 61 -4.89 -42.36 -20.71
CA ARG A 61 -3.59 -41.94 -21.27
C ARG A 61 -2.64 -41.40 -20.20
N ARG A 62 -2.92 -41.60 -18.91
CA ARG A 62 -2.11 -41.10 -17.77
C ARG A 62 -1.77 -39.60 -17.90
N ASN A 63 -2.76 -38.78 -18.29
CA ASN A 63 -2.62 -37.35 -18.57
C ASN A 63 -1.49 -37.00 -19.54
N ALA A 64 -1.22 -37.88 -20.52
CA ALA A 64 -0.28 -37.55 -21.58
C ALA A 64 -0.75 -36.31 -22.36
N LEU A 65 0.19 -35.46 -22.74
CA LEU A 65 0.00 -34.21 -23.47
C LEU A 65 -0.35 -34.51 -24.94
N GLY A 66 -1.64 -34.67 -25.21
CA GLY A 66 -2.23 -34.78 -26.56
C GLY A 66 -2.82 -33.46 -27.04
N LYS A 67 -3.26 -33.38 -28.31
CA LYS A 67 -3.83 -32.16 -28.92
C LYS A 67 -5.00 -31.61 -28.10
N GLN A 68 -5.91 -32.47 -27.64
CA GLN A 68 -7.10 -32.04 -26.88
C GLN A 68 -6.73 -31.40 -25.54
N LEU A 69 -6.00 -32.12 -24.67
CA LEU A 69 -5.53 -31.61 -23.38
C LEU A 69 -4.79 -30.28 -23.54
N LEU A 70 -3.88 -30.17 -24.51
CA LEU A 70 -3.12 -28.94 -24.74
C LEU A 70 -4.00 -27.78 -25.19
N THR A 71 -5.00 -28.03 -26.04
CA THR A 71 -5.96 -27.01 -26.47
C THR A 71 -6.80 -26.51 -25.29
N GLN A 72 -7.28 -27.43 -24.43
CA GLN A 72 -8.03 -27.07 -23.23
C GLN A 72 -7.15 -26.32 -22.22
N LEU A 73 -5.90 -26.73 -22.06
CA LEU A 73 -4.95 -26.09 -21.17
C LEU A 73 -4.64 -24.66 -21.64
N ASP A 74 -4.35 -24.45 -22.92
CA ASP A 74 -4.08 -23.13 -23.48
C ASP A 74 -5.24 -22.15 -23.24
N ALA A 75 -6.47 -22.58 -23.57
CA ALA A 75 -7.67 -21.78 -23.34
C ALA A 75 -7.90 -21.48 -21.85
N THR A 76 -7.62 -22.46 -20.98
CA THR A 76 -7.72 -22.29 -19.52
C THR A 76 -6.72 -21.24 -19.02
N ILE A 77 -5.45 -21.33 -19.43
CA ILE A 77 -4.42 -20.38 -19.01
C ILE A 77 -4.73 -18.96 -19.51
N ASP A 78 -5.20 -18.81 -20.75
CA ASP A 78 -5.61 -17.51 -21.29
C ASP A 78 -6.78 -16.90 -20.50
N SER A 79 -7.76 -17.71 -20.10
CA SER A 79 -8.87 -17.26 -19.27
C SER A 79 -8.41 -16.82 -17.87
N LEU A 80 -7.55 -17.59 -17.22
CA LEU A 80 -7.08 -17.29 -15.86
C LEU A 80 -6.13 -16.08 -15.84
N ASN A 81 -5.36 -15.85 -16.91
CA ASN A 81 -4.49 -14.69 -17.02
C ASN A 81 -5.27 -13.36 -17.09
N ALA A 82 -6.52 -13.40 -17.58
CA ALA A 82 -7.39 -12.23 -17.65
C ALA A 82 -8.12 -11.94 -16.32
N ASP A 83 -8.14 -12.88 -15.38
CA ASP A 83 -8.89 -12.77 -14.13
C ASP A 83 -8.02 -12.20 -13.00
N ASN A 84 -8.25 -10.93 -12.66
CA ASN A 84 -7.54 -10.25 -11.59
C ASN A 84 -7.96 -10.66 -10.18
N THR A 85 -9.02 -11.46 -10.01
CA THR A 85 -9.49 -11.91 -8.69
C THR A 85 -8.68 -13.10 -8.17
N ILE A 86 -7.95 -13.79 -9.05
CA ILE A 86 -7.14 -14.96 -8.69
C ILE A 86 -5.87 -14.49 -7.97
N ARG A 87 -5.50 -15.25 -6.93
CA ARG A 87 -4.29 -15.02 -6.14
C ARG A 87 -3.29 -16.17 -6.21
N CYS A 88 -3.72 -17.40 -6.49
CA CYS A 88 -2.85 -18.56 -6.64
C CYS A 88 -3.50 -19.61 -7.55
N ILE A 89 -2.69 -20.37 -8.31
CA ILE A 89 -3.16 -21.46 -9.18
C ILE A 89 -2.48 -22.78 -8.78
N LEU A 90 -3.27 -23.84 -8.61
CA LEU A 90 -2.82 -25.18 -8.29
C LEU A 90 -2.97 -26.10 -9.50
N PHE A 91 -1.90 -26.79 -9.87
CA PHE A 91 -1.94 -27.87 -10.85
C PHE A 91 -1.90 -29.21 -10.12
N ARG A 92 -2.92 -30.05 -10.35
CA ARG A 92 -3.00 -31.40 -9.78
C ARG A 92 -3.47 -32.41 -10.82
N SER A 93 -3.50 -33.68 -10.44
CA SER A 93 -4.21 -34.71 -11.20
C SER A 93 -5.29 -35.40 -10.37
N LEU A 94 -6.38 -35.79 -11.03
CA LEU A 94 -7.39 -36.70 -10.48
C LEU A 94 -7.04 -38.19 -10.71
N VAL A 95 -5.99 -38.49 -11.47
CA VAL A 95 -5.56 -39.85 -11.78
C VAL A 95 -4.58 -40.35 -10.71
N PRO A 96 -4.91 -41.43 -9.97
CA PRO A 96 -4.04 -41.93 -8.92
C PRO A 96 -2.62 -42.28 -9.40
N ASN A 97 -1.61 -41.90 -8.61
CA ASN A 97 -0.18 -42.13 -8.90
C ASN A 97 0.33 -41.53 -10.22
N VAL A 98 -0.39 -40.58 -10.82
CA VAL A 98 0.02 -39.90 -12.05
C VAL A 98 -0.19 -38.40 -11.89
N PHE A 99 0.83 -37.61 -12.21
CA PHE A 99 0.64 -36.18 -12.48
C PHE A 99 0.46 -35.98 -13.99
N CYS A 100 1.50 -36.31 -14.77
CA CYS A 100 1.48 -36.29 -16.23
C CYS A 100 2.59 -37.19 -16.79
N ALA A 101 2.23 -38.11 -17.69
CA ALA A 101 3.17 -39.06 -18.29
C ALA A 101 4.09 -38.45 -19.38
N GLY A 102 3.90 -37.17 -19.73
CA GLY A 102 4.65 -36.50 -20.80
C GLY A 102 3.91 -36.50 -22.12
N ALA A 103 4.62 -36.49 -23.24
CA ALA A 103 4.01 -36.46 -24.57
C ALA A 103 3.12 -37.70 -24.84
N ASP A 104 2.00 -37.50 -25.51
CA ASP A 104 1.20 -38.63 -26.01
C ASP A 104 1.93 -39.32 -27.17
N LEU A 105 2.68 -40.38 -26.85
CA LEU A 105 3.51 -41.08 -27.84
C LEU A 105 2.69 -41.77 -28.94
N LYS A 106 1.42 -42.15 -28.69
CA LYS A 106 0.62 -42.79 -29.75
C LYS A 106 0.18 -41.75 -30.76
N GLU A 107 -0.34 -40.63 -30.27
CA GLU A 107 -0.70 -39.49 -31.10
C GLU A 107 0.52 -38.93 -31.84
N ARG A 108 1.70 -38.96 -31.19
CA ARG A 108 2.95 -38.53 -31.79
C ARG A 108 3.44 -39.43 -32.92
N LEU A 109 3.20 -40.74 -32.83
CA LEU A 109 3.58 -41.70 -33.88
C LEU A 109 2.71 -41.57 -35.13
N GLU A 110 1.45 -41.14 -34.97
CA GLU A 110 0.50 -40.95 -36.06
C GLU A 110 0.58 -39.53 -36.68
N MET A 111 1.37 -38.63 -36.08
CA MET A 111 1.51 -37.25 -36.51
C MET A 111 2.44 -37.10 -37.72
N PRO A 112 2.03 -36.36 -38.77
CA PRO A 112 2.91 -36.03 -39.89
C PRO A 112 4.18 -35.29 -39.43
N GLN A 113 5.33 -35.61 -40.05
CA GLN A 113 6.64 -35.06 -39.66
C GLN A 113 6.70 -33.52 -39.71
N GLU A 114 5.89 -32.88 -40.53
CA GLU A 114 5.79 -31.42 -40.63
C GLU A 114 4.99 -30.77 -39.49
N GLU A 115 4.02 -31.48 -38.89
CA GLU A 115 3.27 -31.02 -37.71
C GLU A 115 4.07 -31.17 -36.41
N VAL A 116 5.11 -32.02 -36.44
CA VAL A 116 5.88 -32.41 -35.26
C VAL A 116 6.54 -31.22 -34.57
N GLY A 117 7.13 -30.31 -35.35
CA GLY A 117 7.79 -29.09 -34.85
C GLY A 117 6.78 -28.08 -34.27
N PRO A 118 5.76 -27.64 -35.03
CA PRO A 118 4.71 -26.77 -34.54
C PRO A 118 4.04 -27.26 -33.24
N PHE A 119 3.79 -28.57 -33.12
CA PHE A 119 3.20 -29.15 -31.92
C PHE A 119 4.10 -28.97 -30.68
N VAL A 120 5.41 -29.22 -30.80
CA VAL A 120 6.36 -29.02 -29.68
C VAL A 120 6.49 -27.54 -29.33
N SER A 121 6.53 -26.67 -30.34
CA SER A 121 6.52 -25.22 -30.13
C SER A 121 5.27 -24.76 -29.37
N LYS A 122 4.10 -25.35 -29.65
CA LYS A 122 2.86 -25.05 -28.93
C LYS A 122 2.92 -25.46 -27.46
N ILE A 123 3.47 -26.63 -27.15
CA ILE A 123 3.67 -27.06 -25.75
C ILE A 123 4.60 -26.06 -25.03
N LYS A 124 5.72 -25.69 -25.67
CA LYS A 124 6.67 -24.71 -25.12
C LYS A 124 5.99 -23.35 -24.87
N GLU A 125 5.15 -22.89 -25.79
CA GLU A 125 4.38 -21.66 -25.67
C GLU A 125 3.45 -21.70 -24.46
N ILE A 126 2.63 -22.76 -24.33
CA ILE A 126 1.71 -22.94 -23.19
C ILE A 126 2.47 -22.95 -21.87
N PHE A 127 3.59 -23.67 -21.79
CA PHE A 127 4.39 -23.72 -20.55
C PHE A 127 5.08 -22.38 -20.26
N SER A 128 5.40 -21.60 -21.29
CA SER A 128 5.91 -20.24 -21.12
C SER A 128 4.81 -19.29 -20.62
N LYS A 129 3.55 -19.46 -21.08
CA LYS A 129 2.40 -18.74 -20.52
C LYS A 129 2.21 -19.07 -19.04
N ILE A 130 2.28 -20.35 -18.65
CA ILE A 130 2.17 -20.76 -17.23
C ILE A 130 3.25 -20.08 -16.37
N PHE A 131 4.51 -20.14 -16.79
CA PHE A 131 5.62 -19.47 -16.11
C PHE A 131 5.41 -17.94 -16.01
N GLY A 132 4.81 -17.34 -17.04
CA GLY A 132 4.55 -15.91 -17.15
C GLY A 132 3.27 -15.42 -16.45
N LEU A 133 2.44 -16.31 -15.87
CA LEU A 133 1.23 -15.90 -15.16
C LEU A 133 1.58 -14.92 -14.02
N PRO A 134 0.79 -13.85 -13.81
CA PRO A 134 1.10 -12.85 -12.80
C PRO A 134 1.02 -13.40 -11.37
N VAL A 135 0.22 -14.44 -11.15
CA VAL A 135 0.01 -15.08 -9.85
C VAL A 135 0.93 -16.29 -9.64
N PRO A 136 1.26 -16.66 -8.39
CA PRO A 136 1.96 -17.89 -8.07
C PRO A 136 1.25 -19.15 -8.56
N THR A 137 2.05 -20.13 -8.98
CA THR A 137 1.61 -21.43 -9.47
C THR A 137 2.28 -22.56 -8.68
N ILE A 138 1.49 -23.55 -8.25
CA ILE A 138 1.96 -24.69 -7.46
C ILE A 138 1.63 -25.99 -8.18
N ALA A 139 2.63 -26.85 -8.38
CA ALA A 139 2.44 -28.20 -8.92
C ALA A 139 2.43 -29.23 -7.79
N ALA A 140 1.29 -29.91 -7.62
CA ALA A 140 1.11 -31.03 -6.70
C ALA A 140 1.46 -32.37 -7.37
N LEU A 141 2.64 -32.89 -7.07
CA LEU A 141 3.23 -34.07 -7.71
C LEU A 141 3.03 -35.32 -6.85
N ASP A 142 1.79 -35.81 -6.80
CA ASP A 142 1.44 -37.04 -6.06
C ASP A 142 1.88 -38.34 -6.74
N GLY A 143 2.40 -38.25 -7.97
CA GLY A 143 2.66 -39.42 -8.80
C GLY A 143 3.67 -39.20 -9.91
N LEU A 144 3.49 -39.93 -11.01
CA LEU A 144 4.37 -39.91 -12.18
C LEU A 144 4.35 -38.54 -12.88
N ALA A 145 5.48 -37.84 -12.94
CA ALA A 145 5.70 -36.67 -13.78
C ALA A 145 6.95 -36.90 -14.66
N LEU A 146 6.73 -37.33 -15.90
CA LEU A 146 7.82 -37.70 -16.82
C LEU A 146 7.82 -36.84 -18.08
N GLY A 147 9.03 -36.58 -18.57
CA GLY A 147 9.26 -35.78 -19.77
C GLY A 147 8.49 -34.46 -19.74
N GLY A 148 7.63 -34.23 -20.75
CA GLY A 148 6.73 -33.07 -20.81
C GLY A 148 5.90 -32.82 -19.54
N GLY A 149 5.56 -33.85 -18.75
CA GLY A 149 4.85 -33.70 -17.49
C GLY A 149 5.72 -33.10 -16.38
N LEU A 150 7.03 -33.42 -16.36
CA LEU A 150 7.97 -32.72 -15.51
C LEU A 150 8.29 -31.32 -16.08
N GLU A 151 8.33 -31.14 -17.40
CA GLU A 151 8.51 -29.81 -17.99
C GLU A 151 7.35 -28.85 -17.64
N LEU A 152 6.12 -29.36 -17.52
CA LEU A 152 4.96 -28.63 -17.00
C LEU A 152 5.18 -28.24 -15.54
N ALA A 153 5.59 -29.19 -14.69
CA ALA A 153 5.86 -28.90 -13.28
C ALA A 153 7.01 -27.90 -13.09
N LEU A 154 8.03 -27.95 -13.96
CA LEU A 154 9.14 -26.99 -13.99
C LEU A 154 8.72 -25.60 -14.45
N ALA A 155 7.60 -25.46 -15.17
CA ALA A 155 7.03 -24.17 -15.53
C ALA A 155 6.26 -23.53 -14.37
N CYS A 156 5.88 -24.31 -13.35
CA CYS A 156 5.27 -23.79 -12.12
C CYS A 156 6.33 -23.24 -11.16
N ASP A 157 5.94 -22.29 -10.32
CA ASP A 157 6.86 -21.61 -9.39
C ASP A 157 7.28 -22.54 -8.24
N ILE A 158 6.30 -23.26 -7.67
CA ILE A 158 6.48 -24.16 -6.52
C ILE A 158 6.14 -25.59 -6.93
N ARG A 159 6.96 -26.55 -6.50
CA ARG A 159 6.72 -27.99 -6.71
C ARG A 159 6.72 -28.71 -5.38
N ILE A 160 5.60 -29.36 -5.05
CA ILE A 160 5.46 -30.22 -3.87
C ILE A 160 5.33 -31.64 -4.36
N ALA A 161 6.11 -32.57 -3.82
CA ALA A 161 6.08 -33.96 -4.27
C ALA A 161 5.82 -34.94 -3.14
N ALA A 162 5.08 -36.00 -3.45
CA ALA A 162 5.02 -37.16 -2.57
C ALA A 162 6.37 -37.90 -2.61
N GLN A 163 6.80 -38.50 -1.50
CA GLN A 163 8.04 -39.30 -1.43
C GLN A 163 8.10 -40.39 -2.52
N THR A 164 6.96 -40.96 -2.87
CA THR A 164 6.81 -42.04 -3.86
C THR A 164 6.65 -41.54 -5.30
N ALA A 165 6.53 -40.22 -5.52
CA ALA A 165 6.42 -39.61 -6.85
C ALA A 165 7.62 -39.98 -7.73
N LYS A 166 7.42 -40.09 -9.04
CA LYS A 166 8.47 -40.48 -10.00
C LYS A 166 8.68 -39.36 -11.01
N LEU A 167 9.85 -38.73 -10.93
CA LEU A 167 10.17 -37.49 -11.65
C LEU A 167 11.37 -37.70 -12.57
N GLY A 168 11.27 -37.32 -13.85
CA GLY A 168 12.44 -37.34 -14.73
C GLY A 168 12.17 -36.88 -16.16
N LEU A 169 13.16 -36.21 -16.76
CA LEU A 169 13.22 -35.90 -18.18
C LEU A 169 13.83 -37.10 -18.91
N THR A 170 13.00 -37.91 -19.56
CA THR A 170 13.37 -39.23 -20.11
C THR A 170 13.48 -39.26 -21.64
N GLU A 171 13.31 -38.11 -22.28
CA GLU A 171 13.25 -37.89 -23.73
C GLU A 171 14.45 -38.45 -24.48
N THR A 172 15.64 -38.38 -23.90
CA THR A 172 16.88 -38.89 -24.53
C THR A 172 16.86 -40.40 -24.73
N LYS A 173 16.09 -41.15 -23.93
CA LYS A 173 15.85 -42.59 -24.15
C LYS A 173 15.05 -42.86 -25.41
N LEU A 174 14.28 -41.88 -25.88
CA LEU A 174 13.50 -41.91 -27.11
C LEU A 174 14.22 -41.22 -28.28
N GLY A 175 15.50 -40.85 -28.11
CA GLY A 175 16.29 -40.17 -29.14
C GLY A 175 15.90 -38.71 -29.39
N ILE A 176 15.18 -38.09 -28.46
CA ILE A 176 14.76 -36.68 -28.54
C ILE A 176 15.25 -35.90 -27.30
N ILE A 177 15.14 -34.58 -27.32
CA ILE A 177 15.50 -33.72 -26.18
C ILE A 177 14.25 -33.24 -25.44
N PRO A 178 14.36 -32.88 -24.15
CA PRO A 178 13.31 -32.11 -23.45
C PRO A 178 13.12 -30.76 -24.15
N GLY A 179 11.99 -30.63 -24.86
CA GLY A 179 11.76 -29.59 -25.85
C GLY A 179 10.81 -28.48 -25.40
N ALA A 180 10.04 -28.68 -24.31
CA ALA A 180 9.08 -27.70 -23.78
C ALA A 180 9.68 -26.78 -22.69
N GLY A 181 11.01 -26.74 -22.58
CA GLY A 181 11.77 -25.84 -21.71
C GLY A 181 12.56 -26.54 -20.60
N GLY A 182 12.50 -27.86 -20.50
CA GLY A 182 13.22 -28.68 -19.52
C GLY A 182 14.74 -28.55 -19.63
N THR A 183 15.28 -28.38 -20.85
CA THR A 183 16.71 -28.07 -21.06
C THR A 183 17.12 -26.69 -20.57
N GLN A 184 16.17 -25.81 -20.24
CA GLN A 184 16.43 -24.44 -19.80
C GLN A 184 16.08 -24.22 -18.32
N ARG A 185 14.92 -24.70 -17.88
CA ARG A 185 14.42 -24.53 -16.50
C ARG A 185 15.13 -25.46 -15.52
N LEU A 186 15.38 -26.73 -15.88
CA LEU A 186 16.03 -27.68 -14.97
C LEU A 186 17.45 -27.22 -14.57
N PRO A 187 18.35 -26.82 -15.52
CA PRO A 187 19.68 -26.32 -15.15
C PRO A 187 19.67 -25.07 -14.26
N ARG A 188 18.67 -24.20 -14.40
CA ARG A 188 18.52 -23.01 -13.55
C ARG A 188 18.13 -23.38 -12.11
N ILE A 189 17.42 -24.48 -11.93
CA ILE A 189 16.95 -24.94 -10.61
C ILE A 189 18.02 -25.77 -9.88
N ILE A 190 18.61 -26.77 -10.53
CA ILE A 190 19.52 -27.74 -9.88
C ILE A 190 20.98 -27.64 -10.31
N GLY A 191 21.31 -26.63 -11.13
CA GLY A 191 22.63 -26.43 -11.70
C GLY A 191 22.88 -27.26 -12.99
N PRO A 192 23.69 -26.75 -13.93
CA PRO A 192 23.98 -27.45 -15.19
C PRO A 192 24.56 -28.86 -15.05
N PRO A 193 25.52 -29.15 -14.14
CA PRO A 193 26.11 -30.49 -14.06
C PRO A 193 25.08 -31.57 -13.73
N LYS A 194 24.24 -31.33 -12.72
CA LYS A 194 23.22 -32.30 -12.30
C LYS A 194 22.11 -32.43 -13.34
N ALA A 195 21.68 -31.33 -13.93
CA ALA A 195 20.69 -31.36 -15.00
C ALA A 195 21.18 -32.17 -16.21
N LYS A 196 22.45 -32.00 -16.63
CA LYS A 196 23.07 -32.81 -17.70
C LYS A 196 23.09 -34.30 -17.35
N GLU A 197 23.48 -34.67 -16.13
CA GLU A 197 23.46 -36.07 -15.68
C GLU A 197 22.06 -36.69 -15.83
N LEU A 198 21.03 -36.00 -15.34
CA LEU A 198 19.64 -36.50 -15.40
C LEU A 198 19.11 -36.58 -16.83
N ILE A 199 19.34 -35.55 -17.65
CA ILE A 199 18.87 -35.51 -19.04
C ILE A 199 19.63 -36.55 -19.89
N TYR A 200 20.94 -36.66 -19.78
CA TYR A 200 21.73 -37.58 -20.60
C TYR A 200 21.42 -39.05 -20.28
N THR A 201 21.17 -39.36 -19.01
CA THR A 201 20.83 -40.73 -18.59
C THR A 201 19.33 -41.05 -18.68
N GLY A 202 18.48 -40.03 -18.82
CA GLY A 202 17.03 -40.16 -18.68
C GLY A 202 16.62 -40.77 -17.34
N ARG A 203 17.36 -40.47 -16.26
CA ARG A 203 17.16 -41.08 -14.95
C ARG A 203 15.86 -40.57 -14.32
N ILE A 204 15.11 -41.49 -13.71
CA ILE A 204 13.92 -41.19 -12.92
C ILE A 204 14.34 -41.18 -11.46
N LEU A 205 13.96 -40.11 -10.75
CA LEU A 205 14.15 -39.93 -9.32
C LEU A 205 12.83 -40.17 -8.60
N ASN A 206 12.91 -40.61 -7.34
CA ASN A 206 11.75 -40.51 -6.45
C ASN A 206 11.61 -39.08 -5.88
N GLY A 207 10.50 -38.79 -5.18
CA GLY A 207 10.27 -37.46 -4.60
C GLY A 207 11.32 -37.04 -3.58
N GLN A 208 11.83 -37.98 -2.79
CA GLN A 208 12.87 -37.72 -1.78
C GLN A 208 14.19 -37.30 -2.43
N GLN A 209 14.65 -38.05 -3.44
CA GLN A 209 15.85 -37.74 -4.22
C GLN A 209 15.71 -36.42 -4.97
N ALA A 210 14.51 -36.11 -5.46
CA ALA A 210 14.23 -34.83 -6.10
C ALA A 210 14.37 -33.65 -5.13
N TYR A 211 13.93 -33.82 -3.87
CA TYR A 211 14.08 -32.79 -2.84
C TYR A 211 15.56 -32.56 -2.47
N GLU A 212 16.34 -33.62 -2.31
CA GLU A 212 17.78 -33.56 -2.00
C GLU A 212 18.58 -32.71 -2.99
N ILE A 213 18.17 -32.72 -4.27
CA ILE A 213 18.81 -31.93 -5.33
C ILE A 213 18.11 -30.60 -5.63
N ARG A 214 17.11 -30.21 -4.81
CA ARG A 214 16.28 -29.00 -4.97
C ARG A 214 15.43 -28.95 -6.25
N LEU A 215 15.15 -30.10 -6.86
CA LEU A 215 14.19 -30.18 -7.97
C LEU A 215 12.77 -29.84 -7.51
N VAL A 216 12.41 -30.21 -6.28
CA VAL A 216 11.14 -29.87 -5.64
C VAL A 216 11.38 -29.06 -4.37
N ASN A 217 10.43 -28.19 -4.02
CA ASN A 217 10.51 -27.29 -2.87
C ASN A 217 10.27 -28.01 -1.55
N GLU A 218 9.35 -28.98 -1.55
CA GLU A 218 9.01 -29.79 -0.38
C GLU A 218 8.68 -31.22 -0.79
N VAL A 219 8.95 -32.16 0.11
CA VAL A 219 8.57 -33.57 -0.04
C VAL A 219 7.73 -34.03 1.15
N VAL A 220 6.61 -34.70 0.88
CA VAL A 220 5.67 -35.19 1.89
C VAL A 220 5.50 -36.70 1.82
N LYS A 221 5.30 -37.34 2.97
CA LYS A 221 4.96 -38.76 3.01
C LYS A 221 3.59 -38.97 2.36
N GLN A 222 3.49 -39.93 1.45
CA GLN A 222 2.24 -40.18 0.73
C GLN A 222 1.16 -40.72 1.68
N ASN A 223 -0.07 -40.24 1.53
CA ASN A 223 -1.23 -40.67 2.32
C ASN A 223 -2.02 -41.76 1.61
N GLU A 224 -3.03 -42.32 2.28
CA GLU A 224 -3.86 -43.41 1.72
C GLU A 224 -4.70 -42.95 0.52
N GLN A 225 -5.08 -41.68 0.50
CA GLN A 225 -5.86 -41.05 -0.57
C GLN A 225 -5.00 -40.65 -1.79
N LEU A 226 -3.69 -40.90 -1.75
CA LEU A 226 -2.73 -40.59 -2.83
C LEU A 226 -2.77 -39.12 -3.28
N ASN A 227 -2.99 -38.20 -2.34
CA ASN A 227 -3.12 -36.76 -2.58
C ASN A 227 -2.36 -35.91 -1.55
N ALA A 228 -1.32 -36.46 -0.90
CA ALA A 228 -0.58 -35.76 0.14
C ALA A 228 0.11 -34.48 -0.38
N ALA A 229 0.67 -34.50 -1.58
CA ALA A 229 1.31 -33.32 -2.17
C ALA A 229 0.27 -32.24 -2.47
N TYR A 230 -0.93 -32.64 -2.90
CA TYR A 230 -2.05 -31.73 -3.08
C TYR A 230 -2.50 -31.08 -1.77
N GLN A 231 -2.68 -31.84 -0.69
CA GLN A 231 -3.06 -31.28 0.62
C GLN A 231 -2.04 -30.25 1.10
N ARG A 232 -0.75 -30.56 1.00
CA ARG A 232 0.31 -29.61 1.36
C ARG A 232 0.34 -28.38 0.45
N SER A 233 0.00 -28.55 -0.83
CA SER A 233 -0.10 -27.43 -1.76
C SER A 233 -1.26 -26.49 -1.42
N LEU A 234 -2.37 -27.00 -0.87
CA LEU A 234 -3.48 -26.18 -0.37
C LEU A 234 -3.06 -25.32 0.82
N GLU A 235 -2.29 -25.87 1.76
CA GLU A 235 -1.76 -25.12 2.91
C GLU A 235 -0.86 -23.96 2.45
N ILE A 236 0.06 -24.22 1.51
CA ILE A 236 0.93 -23.17 0.95
C ILE A 236 0.11 -22.13 0.18
N ALA A 237 -0.91 -22.56 -0.58
CA ALA A 237 -1.79 -21.63 -1.27
C ALA A 237 -2.54 -20.72 -0.28
N GLN A 238 -2.98 -21.27 0.86
CA GLN A 238 -3.61 -20.49 1.93
C GLN A 238 -2.66 -19.42 2.48
N GLU A 239 -1.39 -19.76 2.74
CA GLU A 239 -0.38 -18.80 3.19
C GLU A 239 -0.18 -17.67 2.17
N ILE A 240 -0.16 -17.98 0.87
CA ILE A 240 -0.02 -17.01 -0.23
C ILE A 240 -1.22 -16.06 -0.32
N VAL A 241 -2.45 -16.58 -0.17
CA VAL A 241 -3.68 -15.78 -0.30
C VAL A 241 -3.79 -14.70 0.77
N GLN A 242 -3.18 -14.90 1.95
CA GLN A 242 -3.13 -13.92 3.03
C GLN A 242 -2.17 -12.75 2.76
N GLN A 243 -1.30 -12.85 1.76
CA GLN A 243 -0.34 -11.79 1.43
C GLN A 243 -0.97 -10.73 0.53
N GLY A 244 -0.37 -9.54 0.51
CA GLY A 244 -0.76 -8.45 -0.40
C GLY A 244 -0.72 -8.91 -1.87
N PRO A 245 -1.86 -9.02 -2.58
CA PRO A 245 -1.93 -9.68 -3.88
C PRO A 245 -1.08 -8.97 -4.94
N LEU A 246 -1.04 -7.64 -4.93
CA LEU A 246 -0.19 -6.88 -5.86
C LEU A 246 1.30 -7.08 -5.55
N ALA A 247 1.67 -7.10 -4.26
CA ALA A 247 3.06 -7.29 -3.84
C ALA A 247 3.59 -8.66 -4.27
N VAL A 248 2.79 -9.73 -4.10
CA VAL A 248 3.15 -11.08 -4.55
C VAL A 248 3.35 -11.14 -6.07
N ARG A 249 2.45 -10.51 -6.85
CA ARG A 249 2.58 -10.44 -8.31
C ARG A 249 3.86 -9.71 -8.74
N MET A 250 4.15 -8.59 -8.10
CA MET A 250 5.36 -7.80 -8.39
C MET A 250 6.63 -8.52 -7.97
N ALA A 251 6.63 -9.22 -6.83
CA ALA A 251 7.75 -10.06 -6.39
C ALA A 251 8.05 -11.17 -7.40
N LYS A 252 7.01 -11.89 -7.87
CA LYS A 252 7.17 -12.90 -8.93
C LYS A 252 7.77 -12.29 -10.21
N GLN A 253 7.26 -11.14 -10.64
CA GLN A 253 7.78 -10.46 -11.83
C GLN A 253 9.25 -10.04 -11.67
N ALA A 254 9.61 -9.45 -10.53
CA ALA A 254 10.97 -9.01 -10.23
C ALA A 254 11.95 -10.19 -10.25
N ILE A 255 11.59 -11.31 -9.62
CA ILE A 255 12.40 -12.54 -9.63
C ILE A 255 12.56 -13.09 -11.06
N ASN A 256 11.44 -13.28 -11.77
CA ASN A 256 11.46 -13.94 -13.07
C ASN A 256 12.20 -13.13 -14.14
N LYS A 257 12.08 -11.80 -14.13
CA LYS A 257 12.76 -10.93 -15.09
C LYS A 257 14.18 -10.60 -14.63
N GLY A 258 14.39 -10.35 -13.34
CA GLY A 258 15.69 -9.97 -12.78
C GLY A 258 16.74 -11.08 -12.91
N LEU A 259 16.34 -12.35 -12.85
CA LEU A 259 17.26 -13.48 -13.05
C LEU A 259 17.80 -13.63 -14.49
N GLU A 260 17.17 -13.00 -15.48
CA GLU A 260 17.57 -13.11 -16.88
C GLU A 260 18.48 -11.94 -17.34
N VAL A 261 18.88 -11.07 -16.42
CA VAL A 261 19.75 -9.91 -16.66
C VAL A 261 20.92 -9.90 -15.66
N ASP A 262 21.87 -8.97 -15.83
CA ASP A 262 22.89 -8.75 -14.81
C ASP A 262 22.28 -8.15 -13.53
N LEU A 263 23.02 -8.24 -12.42
CA LEU A 263 22.52 -7.84 -11.10
C LEU A 263 22.07 -6.38 -11.07
N GLN A 264 22.76 -5.47 -11.76
CA GLN A 264 22.43 -4.05 -11.70
C GLN A 264 21.09 -3.78 -12.39
N THR A 265 20.92 -4.30 -13.61
CA THR A 265 19.63 -4.22 -14.31
C THR A 265 18.53 -4.98 -13.56
N GLY A 266 18.87 -6.08 -12.88
CA GLY A 266 17.93 -6.82 -12.02
C GLY A 266 17.39 -5.98 -10.86
N LEU A 267 18.25 -5.20 -10.20
CA LEU A 267 17.85 -4.27 -9.14
C LEU A 267 16.97 -3.13 -9.67
N GLU A 268 17.22 -2.65 -10.90
CA GLU A 268 16.35 -1.65 -11.54
C GLU A 268 14.95 -2.22 -11.85
N VAL A 269 14.87 -3.49 -12.28
CA VAL A 269 13.60 -4.20 -12.46
C VAL A 269 12.86 -4.35 -11.12
N GLU A 270 13.59 -4.68 -10.05
CA GLU A 270 13.04 -4.76 -8.69
C GLU A 270 12.48 -3.40 -8.22
N GLU A 271 13.23 -2.31 -8.41
CA GLU A 271 12.81 -0.96 -8.05
C GLU A 271 11.50 -0.56 -8.77
N GLY A 272 11.39 -0.80 -10.07
CA GLY A 272 10.16 -0.51 -10.81
C GLY A 272 8.96 -1.34 -10.36
N CYS A 273 9.18 -2.61 -10.00
CA CYS A 273 8.16 -3.47 -9.39
C CYS A 273 7.75 -2.96 -8.00
N TYR A 274 8.70 -2.52 -7.18
CA TYR A 274 8.45 -1.96 -5.85
C TYR A 274 7.66 -0.64 -5.91
N ASP A 275 8.03 0.25 -6.84
CA ASP A 275 7.35 1.52 -7.08
C ASP A 275 5.86 1.36 -7.40
N THR A 276 5.51 0.28 -8.11
CA THR A 276 4.12 -0.06 -8.41
C THR A 276 3.31 -0.38 -7.15
N VAL A 277 3.96 -0.94 -6.12
CA VAL A 277 3.33 -1.28 -4.83
C VAL A 277 3.27 -0.07 -3.90
N LEU A 278 4.15 0.93 -4.06
CA LEU A 278 4.19 2.11 -3.17
C LEU A 278 2.85 2.84 -3.06
N THR A 279 2.08 2.89 -4.13
CA THR A 279 0.80 3.59 -4.19
C THR A 279 -0.42 2.68 -4.00
N SER A 280 -0.22 1.39 -3.68
CA SER A 280 -1.33 0.46 -3.54
C SER A 280 -2.13 0.71 -2.26
N GLU A 281 -3.45 0.50 -2.35
CA GLU A 281 -4.36 0.60 -1.21
C GLU A 281 -3.95 -0.36 -0.09
N ASP A 282 -3.61 -1.62 -0.43
CA ASP A 282 -3.09 -2.64 0.50
C ASP A 282 -1.93 -2.10 1.38
N ARG A 283 -0.98 -1.38 0.79
CA ARG A 283 0.18 -0.84 1.51
C ARG A 283 -0.21 0.33 2.40
N ILE A 284 -1.12 1.18 1.95
CA ILE A 284 -1.57 2.37 2.70
C ILE A 284 -2.41 1.95 3.91
N GLU A 285 -3.23 0.91 3.76
CA GLU A 285 -4.00 0.32 4.85
C GLU A 285 -3.09 -0.30 5.93
N ASP A 286 -2.03 -1.00 5.54
CA ASP A 286 -1.14 -1.67 6.50
C ASP A 286 -0.11 -0.75 7.19
N MET A 287 0.40 0.28 6.48
CA MET A 287 1.36 1.23 7.07
C MET A 287 0.71 2.20 8.07
N VAL A 288 -0.62 2.32 8.09
CA VAL A 288 -1.37 3.12 9.06
C VAL A 288 -2.04 2.20 10.09
N GLY A 289 -1.21 1.46 10.84
CA GLY A 289 -1.62 0.84 12.10
C GLY A 289 -2.15 -0.59 12.02
N TYR A 290 -1.61 -1.43 11.12
CA TYR A 290 -1.86 -2.86 11.16
C TYR A 290 -1.08 -3.53 12.30
N ASP A 291 -1.85 -4.20 13.16
CA ASP A 291 -1.38 -5.16 14.15
C ASP A 291 -2.16 -6.44 13.84
N PRO A 292 -1.49 -7.56 13.53
CA PRO A 292 -2.12 -8.79 13.05
C PRO A 292 -3.08 -9.44 14.07
N GLU A 293 -3.09 -8.99 15.33
CA GLU A 293 -4.10 -9.42 16.33
C GLU A 293 -5.35 -8.53 16.38
N LYS A 294 -5.39 -7.41 15.62
CA LYS A 294 -6.47 -6.41 15.71
C LYS A 294 -7.50 -6.61 14.59
N LYS A 295 -8.67 -7.15 14.93
CA LYS A 295 -9.86 -7.21 14.06
C LYS A 295 -10.13 -5.87 13.36
N ASN A 296 -10.44 -5.92 12.07
CA ASN A 296 -10.74 -4.77 11.23
C ASN A 296 -11.96 -3.99 11.75
N LEU A 297 -11.77 -2.70 12.03
CA LEU A 297 -12.83 -1.76 12.38
C LEU A 297 -13.56 -1.29 11.11
N THR A 298 -14.87 -1.12 11.17
CA THR A 298 -15.65 -0.56 10.05
C THR A 298 -15.30 0.92 9.80
N SER A 299 -15.48 1.41 8.58
CA SER A 299 -15.25 2.84 8.23
C SER A 299 -16.03 3.80 9.12
N SER A 300 -17.25 3.42 9.53
CA SER A 300 -18.09 4.18 10.47
C SER A 300 -17.48 4.27 11.87
N GLN A 301 -16.92 3.17 12.39
CA GLN A 301 -16.25 3.16 13.70
C GLN A 301 -14.97 3.98 13.69
N ILE A 302 -14.18 3.91 12.61
CA ILE A 302 -12.99 4.75 12.42
C ILE A 302 -13.38 6.22 12.39
N LEU A 303 -14.45 6.57 11.67
CA LEU A 303 -14.94 7.94 11.61
C LEU A 303 -15.40 8.45 12.99
N ILE A 304 -16.13 7.62 13.75
CA ILE A 304 -16.57 7.95 15.11
C ILE A 304 -15.37 8.14 16.03
N ALA A 305 -14.39 7.23 16.00
CA ALA A 305 -13.18 7.32 16.82
C ALA A 305 -12.40 8.59 16.51
N SER A 306 -12.19 8.89 15.23
CA SER A 306 -11.46 10.08 14.76
C SER A 306 -12.16 11.38 15.15
N THR A 307 -13.48 11.42 14.97
CA THR A 307 -14.30 12.61 15.27
C THR A 307 -14.34 12.87 16.77
N THR A 308 -14.58 11.84 17.59
CA THR A 308 -14.61 11.94 19.05
C THR A 308 -13.24 12.33 19.61
N ALA A 309 -12.16 11.73 19.11
CA ALA A 309 -10.79 12.07 19.51
C ALA A 309 -10.46 13.54 19.21
N SER A 310 -10.77 13.99 18.00
CA SER A 310 -10.56 15.38 17.59
C SER A 310 -11.38 16.36 18.42
N PHE A 311 -12.67 16.08 18.64
CA PHE A 311 -13.55 16.92 19.44
C PHE A 311 -13.05 17.04 20.89
N THR A 312 -12.70 15.91 21.51
CA THR A 312 -12.26 15.83 22.90
C THR A 312 -10.92 16.52 23.10
N SER A 313 -9.96 16.27 22.21
CA SER A 313 -8.65 16.94 22.21
C SER A 313 -8.80 18.46 22.20
N ARG A 314 -9.70 18.98 21.36
CA ARG A 314 -10.00 20.41 21.29
C ARG A 314 -10.68 20.96 22.52
N PHE A 315 -11.62 20.21 23.09
CA PHE A 315 -12.28 20.60 24.33
C PHE A 315 -11.27 20.75 25.47
N LEU A 316 -10.35 19.80 25.60
CA LEU A 316 -9.29 19.82 26.63
C LEU A 316 -8.26 20.94 26.40
N LEU A 317 -7.95 21.26 25.15
CA LEU A 317 -6.92 22.25 24.80
C LEU A 317 -7.45 23.67 24.61
N GLN A 318 -8.77 23.88 24.63
CA GLN A 318 -9.40 25.19 24.49
C GLN A 318 -8.87 26.24 25.49
N PRO A 319 -8.60 25.93 26.77
CA PRO A 319 -8.02 26.90 27.71
C PRO A 319 -6.68 27.48 27.23
N ILE A 320 -5.82 26.65 26.65
CA ILE A 320 -4.51 27.07 26.14
C ILE A 320 -4.67 27.97 24.92
N ASP A 321 -5.65 27.69 24.06
CA ASP A 321 -5.99 28.54 22.92
C ASP A 321 -6.48 29.92 23.35
N VAL A 322 -7.35 29.98 24.37
CA VAL A 322 -7.83 31.26 24.92
C VAL A 322 -6.65 32.10 25.41
N ILE A 323 -5.74 31.49 26.16
CA ILE A 323 -4.55 32.16 26.68
C ILE A 323 -3.65 32.62 25.52
N LYS A 324 -3.36 31.75 24.54
CA LYS A 324 -2.55 32.08 23.36
C LYS A 324 -3.08 33.32 22.65
N ILE A 325 -4.36 33.33 22.28
CA ILE A 325 -4.98 34.44 21.54
C ILE A 325 -4.96 35.71 22.39
N ARG A 326 -5.23 35.63 23.70
CA ARG A 326 -5.18 36.79 24.60
C ARG A 326 -3.79 37.42 24.70
N PHE A 327 -2.75 36.60 24.79
CA PHE A 327 -1.37 37.08 24.74
C PHE A 327 -1.03 37.74 23.40
N GLN A 328 -1.50 37.18 22.28
CA GLN A 328 -1.30 37.77 20.94
C GLN A 328 -2.00 39.12 20.77
N LEU A 329 -3.18 39.25 21.38
CA LEU A 329 -4.01 40.44 21.32
C LEU A 329 -3.57 41.56 22.27
N GLN A 330 -2.77 41.25 23.31
CA GLN A 330 -2.19 42.23 24.22
C GLN A 330 -1.15 43.09 23.49
N ILE A 331 -1.30 44.41 23.58
CA ILE A 331 -0.38 45.37 22.96
C ILE A 331 0.76 45.70 23.92
N GLU A 332 0.48 45.75 25.21
CA GLU A 332 1.43 46.10 26.27
C GLU A 332 2.66 45.17 26.25
N PRO A 333 3.89 45.71 26.31
CA PRO A 333 5.12 44.93 26.13
C PRO A 333 5.41 44.03 27.35
N ILE A 334 5.64 42.73 27.11
CA ILE A 334 5.86 41.72 28.17
C ILE A 334 7.08 42.07 29.05
N ARG A 335 8.10 42.73 28.49
CA ARG A 335 9.36 43.03 29.17
C ARG A 335 9.23 44.11 30.25
N ASN A 336 8.27 45.04 30.14
CA ASN A 336 8.00 46.06 31.15
C ASN A 336 6.88 45.59 32.10
N LEU A 337 7.28 45.04 33.25
CA LEU A 337 6.41 44.35 34.22
C LEU A 337 5.33 45.24 34.85
N THR A 338 5.45 46.57 34.81
CA THR A 338 4.54 47.48 35.51
C THR A 338 3.21 47.71 34.79
N ASN A 339 3.19 47.69 33.44
CA ASN A 339 2.00 48.07 32.65
C ASN A 339 1.36 46.90 31.87
N SER A 340 1.95 45.70 31.88
CA SER A 340 1.42 44.55 31.14
C SER A 340 0.36 43.77 31.92
N LYS A 341 -0.79 43.52 31.27
CA LYS A 341 -1.91 42.73 31.83
C LYS A 341 -1.54 41.27 32.06
N TYR A 342 -1.02 40.61 31.04
CA TYR A 342 -0.56 39.22 31.06
C TYR A 342 0.97 39.17 30.98
N ARG A 343 1.58 38.54 31.98
CA ARG A 343 3.05 38.45 32.13
C ARG A 343 3.55 37.02 32.03
N THR A 344 2.93 36.13 32.79
CA THR A 344 3.28 34.70 32.85
C THR A 344 2.04 33.85 32.67
N LEU A 345 2.20 32.61 32.21
CA LEU A 345 1.07 31.70 31.97
C LEU A 345 0.21 31.52 33.24
N PHE A 346 0.86 31.27 34.37
CA PHE A 346 0.18 31.09 35.66
C PHE A 346 -0.55 32.33 36.14
N GLN A 347 0.06 33.53 35.99
CA GLN A 347 -0.60 34.78 36.35
C GLN A 347 -1.82 35.04 35.45
N SER A 348 -1.72 34.77 34.16
CA SER A 348 -2.83 34.94 33.22
C SER A 348 -4.01 34.01 33.52
N ILE A 349 -3.75 32.76 33.89
CA ILE A 349 -4.80 31.81 34.31
C ILE A 349 -5.54 32.37 35.52
N ARG A 350 -4.82 32.79 36.56
CA ARG A 350 -5.41 33.34 37.78
C ARG A 350 -6.21 34.62 37.50
N LEU A 351 -5.68 35.51 36.66
CA LEU A 351 -6.34 36.77 36.32
C LEU A 351 -7.62 36.55 35.51
N ILE A 352 -7.60 35.67 34.49
CA ILE A 352 -8.79 35.35 33.69
C ILE A 352 -9.88 34.73 34.57
N HIS A 353 -9.49 33.81 35.47
CA HIS A 353 -10.42 33.21 36.43
C HIS A 353 -11.06 34.26 37.34
N TYR A 354 -10.26 35.21 37.83
CA TYR A 354 -10.75 36.28 38.71
C TYR A 354 -11.66 37.29 38.00
N GLU A 355 -11.31 37.71 36.78
CA GLU A 355 -12.06 38.74 36.02
C GLU A 355 -13.34 38.19 35.37
N GLU A 356 -13.32 36.95 34.87
CA GLU A 356 -14.36 36.43 33.97
C GLU A 356 -14.90 35.03 34.37
N GLY A 357 -14.30 34.40 35.38
CA GLY A 357 -14.68 33.06 35.86
C GLY A 357 -14.17 31.91 34.98
N LEU A 358 -14.45 30.67 35.42
CA LEU A 358 -13.97 29.44 34.75
C LEU A 358 -14.49 29.27 33.31
N ARG A 359 -15.69 29.78 33.00
CA ARG A 359 -16.28 29.66 31.65
C ARG A 359 -15.51 30.45 30.60
N ALA A 360 -14.68 31.42 31.00
CA ALA A 360 -13.88 32.23 30.09
C ALA A 360 -12.88 31.38 29.29
N PHE A 361 -12.38 30.27 29.85
CA PHE A 361 -11.45 29.37 29.19
C PHE A 361 -12.07 28.59 28.01
N TRP A 362 -13.39 28.59 27.85
CA TRP A 362 -14.09 27.99 26.71
C TRP A 362 -14.73 29.03 25.77
N LYS A 363 -14.39 30.33 25.93
CA LYS A 363 -14.80 31.36 24.96
C LYS A 363 -14.34 30.97 23.55
N GLY A 364 -15.24 31.08 22.58
CA GLY A 364 -14.97 30.76 21.18
C GLY A 364 -14.85 29.26 20.87
N HIS A 365 -15.18 28.34 21.79
CA HIS A 365 -15.05 26.91 21.55
C HIS A 365 -15.91 26.41 20.37
N ILE A 366 -17.17 26.84 20.28
CA ILE A 366 -18.07 26.48 19.17
C ILE A 366 -17.47 26.91 17.84
N ALA A 367 -17.00 28.16 17.75
CA ALA A 367 -16.31 28.67 16.57
C ALA A 367 -15.05 27.84 16.26
N ALA A 368 -14.28 27.45 17.27
CA ALA A 368 -13.09 26.61 17.09
C ALA A 368 -13.42 25.22 16.52
N GLN A 369 -14.54 24.60 16.93
CA GLN A 369 -15.00 23.33 16.38
C GLN A 369 -15.39 23.46 14.91
N VAL A 370 -16.27 24.41 14.60
CA VAL A 370 -16.72 24.71 13.23
C VAL A 370 -15.53 25.03 12.31
N LEU A 371 -14.53 25.76 12.83
CA LEU A 371 -13.33 26.14 12.08
C LEU A 371 -12.58 24.93 11.54
N SER A 372 -12.50 23.84 12.29
CA SER A 372 -11.73 22.67 11.86
C SER A 372 -12.49 21.68 11.03
N MET A 373 -13.78 21.55 11.31
CA MET A 373 -14.64 20.76 10.44
C MET A 373 -14.60 21.38 9.04
N THR A 374 -14.74 22.71 8.96
CA THR A 374 -14.65 23.43 7.67
C THR A 374 -13.25 23.36 7.06
N PHE A 375 -12.19 23.59 7.84
CA PHE A 375 -10.81 23.52 7.32
C PHE A 375 -10.46 22.13 6.76
N ASN A 376 -10.71 21.06 7.51
CA ASN A 376 -10.34 19.70 7.09
C ASN A 376 -11.13 19.27 5.84
N SER A 377 -12.45 19.53 5.83
CA SER A 377 -13.29 19.19 4.67
C SER A 377 -12.92 20.00 3.43
N ALA A 378 -12.70 21.31 3.59
CA ALA A 378 -12.31 22.17 2.47
C ALA A 378 -10.91 21.82 1.95
N GLN A 379 -9.96 21.52 2.82
CA GLN A 379 -8.60 21.12 2.44
C GLN A 379 -8.61 19.81 1.65
N MET A 380 -9.33 18.79 2.13
CA MET A 380 -9.41 17.49 1.46
C MET A 380 -10.05 17.61 0.07
N TYR A 381 -11.20 18.28 0.01
CA TYR A 381 -11.89 18.53 -1.25
C TYR A 381 -11.03 19.34 -2.24
N ALA A 382 -10.39 20.41 -1.75
CA ALA A 382 -9.52 21.23 -2.58
C ALA A 382 -8.30 20.44 -3.06
N PHE A 383 -7.70 19.61 -2.21
CA PHE A 383 -6.56 18.77 -2.59
C PHE A 383 -6.93 17.79 -3.70
N GLU A 384 -8.07 17.10 -3.59
CA GLU A 384 -8.54 16.17 -4.61
C GLU A 384 -8.81 16.87 -5.96
N LYS A 385 -9.53 18.00 -5.93
CA LYS A 385 -9.84 18.77 -7.14
C LYS A 385 -8.62 19.38 -7.81
N VAL A 386 -7.74 19.98 -7.02
CA VAL A 386 -6.50 20.59 -7.51
C VAL A 386 -5.56 19.52 -8.07
N THR A 387 -5.46 18.36 -7.42
CA THR A 387 -4.66 17.22 -7.93
C THR A 387 -5.19 16.73 -9.27
N LYS A 388 -6.52 16.56 -9.40
CA LYS A 388 -7.14 16.14 -10.66
C LYS A 388 -6.85 17.14 -11.80
N GLN A 389 -7.06 18.43 -11.56
CA GLN A 389 -6.85 19.47 -12.59
C GLN A 389 -5.38 19.66 -12.96
N LEU A 390 -4.46 19.62 -11.99
CA LEU A 390 -3.02 19.76 -12.26
C LEU A 390 -2.42 18.49 -12.86
N GLY A 391 -2.93 17.31 -12.51
CA GLY A 391 -2.54 16.04 -13.15
C GLY A 391 -2.94 15.96 -14.63
N GLU A 392 -4.02 16.66 -15.02
CA GLU A 392 -4.44 16.80 -16.42
C GLU A 392 -3.57 17.82 -17.20
N MET A 393 -3.07 18.88 -16.55
CA MET A 393 -2.21 19.90 -17.19
C MET A 393 -0.71 19.55 -17.21
N PHE A 394 -0.23 18.84 -16.20
CA PHE A 394 1.14 18.35 -16.08
C PHE A 394 1.07 16.84 -15.93
N PRO A 395 1.16 16.06 -17.03
CA PRO A 395 1.19 14.62 -16.89
C PRO A 395 2.39 14.29 -16.00
N ILE A 396 2.13 13.56 -14.91
CA ILE A 396 3.08 13.24 -13.81
C ILE A 396 4.25 12.34 -14.32
N THR A 397 4.39 12.19 -15.64
CA THR A 397 5.41 11.49 -16.42
C THR A 397 6.70 12.28 -16.66
N THR A 398 7.00 13.34 -15.91
CA THR A 398 8.37 13.85 -15.85
C THR A 398 9.22 13.00 -14.91
N SER A 399 10.21 12.30 -15.47
CA SER A 399 11.17 11.39 -14.80
C SER A 399 12.05 12.04 -13.72
N SER A 400 11.86 13.32 -13.39
CA SER A 400 12.67 14.03 -12.40
C SER A 400 11.98 14.03 -11.02
N PRO A 401 12.62 13.48 -9.96
CA PRO A 401 12.07 13.48 -8.61
C PRO A 401 11.80 14.90 -8.08
N THR A 402 12.61 15.89 -8.46
CA THR A 402 12.44 17.30 -8.06
C THR A 402 11.14 17.90 -8.57
N ALA A 403 10.75 17.58 -9.82
CA ALA A 403 9.51 18.09 -10.41
C ALA A 403 8.28 17.56 -9.67
N LYS A 404 8.28 16.27 -9.30
CA LYS A 404 7.20 15.66 -8.50
C LYS A 404 7.06 16.35 -7.13
N THR A 405 8.16 16.59 -6.43
CA THR A 405 8.14 17.29 -5.13
C THR A 405 7.57 18.71 -5.27
N ILE A 406 7.97 19.45 -6.29
CA ILE A 406 7.47 20.82 -6.55
C ILE A 406 5.97 20.78 -6.84
N THR A 407 5.50 19.86 -7.67
CA THR A 407 4.08 19.73 -8.00
C THR A 407 3.23 19.42 -6.77
N HIS A 408 3.62 18.46 -5.93
CA HIS A 408 2.91 18.17 -4.68
C HIS A 408 2.92 19.37 -3.73
N PHE A 409 4.02 20.11 -3.66
CA PHE A 409 4.10 21.31 -2.85
C PHE A 409 3.12 22.39 -3.34
N VAL A 410 3.03 22.64 -4.64
CA VAL A 410 2.10 23.62 -5.24
C VAL A 410 0.66 23.21 -4.98
N ILE A 411 0.32 21.94 -5.21
CA ILE A 411 -1.01 21.38 -4.95
C ILE A 411 -1.39 21.58 -3.48
N GLY A 412 -0.52 21.18 -2.55
CA GLY A 412 -0.76 21.30 -1.12
C GLY A 412 -0.94 22.76 -0.67
N SER A 413 -0.14 23.67 -1.22
CA SER A 413 -0.21 25.11 -0.93
C SER A 413 -1.52 25.74 -1.42
N LEU A 414 -1.96 25.37 -2.63
CA LEU A 414 -3.21 25.87 -3.20
C LEU A 414 -4.42 25.33 -2.43
N ALA A 415 -4.41 24.03 -2.12
CA ALA A 415 -5.47 23.40 -1.31
C ALA A 415 -5.57 24.03 0.09
N ALA A 416 -4.44 24.28 0.76
CA ALA A 416 -4.41 24.96 2.05
C ALA A 416 -4.95 26.40 1.95
N SER A 417 -4.61 27.13 0.89
CA SER A 417 -5.09 28.50 0.67
C SER A 417 -6.61 28.55 0.47
N ILE A 418 -7.16 27.62 -0.32
CA ILE A 418 -8.61 27.48 -0.51
C ILE A 418 -9.29 27.17 0.83
N ALA A 419 -8.75 26.22 1.61
CA ALA A 419 -9.28 25.88 2.93
C ALA A 419 -9.28 27.07 3.90
N VAL A 420 -8.21 27.88 3.90
CA VAL A 420 -8.10 29.10 4.70
C VAL A 420 -9.16 30.13 4.30
N ILE A 421 -9.37 30.34 3.01
CA ILE A 421 -10.40 31.28 2.52
C ILE A 421 -11.78 30.81 3.00
N SER A 422 -12.10 29.52 2.86
CA SER A 422 -13.38 28.96 3.30
C SER A 422 -13.61 29.08 4.82
N CYS A 423 -12.55 28.95 5.62
CA CYS A 423 -12.68 28.91 7.07
C CYS A 423 -12.51 30.30 7.75
N GLN A 424 -12.05 31.32 7.02
CA GLN A 424 -11.74 32.66 7.55
C GLN A 424 -12.90 33.30 8.32
N PRO A 425 -14.18 33.25 7.88
CA PRO A 425 -15.30 33.82 8.62
C PRO A 425 -15.43 33.26 10.05
N THR A 426 -15.19 31.96 10.19
CA THR A 426 -15.26 31.28 11.49
C THR A 426 -14.07 31.63 12.38
N ASP A 427 -12.89 31.84 11.79
CA ASP A 427 -11.70 32.22 12.55
C ASP A 427 -11.80 33.65 13.10
N VAL A 428 -12.35 34.59 12.32
CA VAL A 428 -12.66 35.96 12.80
C VAL A 428 -13.59 35.89 14.01
N LEU A 429 -14.68 35.13 13.90
CA LEU A 429 -15.63 34.95 15.00
C LEU A 429 -14.93 34.39 16.24
N ARG A 430 -14.15 33.31 16.07
CA ARG A 430 -13.39 32.69 17.16
C ARG A 430 -12.50 33.70 17.88
N THR A 431 -11.70 34.46 17.16
CA THR A 431 -10.77 35.44 17.73
C THR A 431 -11.50 36.54 18.48
N ARG A 432 -12.60 37.06 17.94
CA ARG A 432 -13.41 38.09 18.60
C ARG A 432 -14.13 37.56 19.85
N PHE A 433 -14.65 36.34 19.82
CA PHE A 433 -15.25 35.69 20.98
C PHE A 433 -14.24 35.48 22.12
N VAL A 434 -13.00 35.13 21.79
CA VAL A 434 -11.93 34.95 22.77
C VAL A 434 -11.42 36.29 23.31
N GLY A 435 -11.34 37.30 22.43
CA GLY A 435 -10.81 38.63 22.74
C GLY A 435 -11.79 39.59 23.42
N GLN A 436 -13.10 39.34 23.40
CA GLN A 436 -14.07 40.22 24.07
C GLN A 436 -13.97 40.15 25.61
N GLY A 437 -14.00 41.32 26.24
CA GLY A 437 -14.11 41.49 27.69
C GLY A 437 -15.56 41.51 28.17
N GLU A 438 -15.77 41.89 29.43
CA GLU A 438 -17.09 42.11 30.03
C GLU A 438 -17.38 43.62 30.12
N PRO A 439 -18.59 44.11 29.76
CA PRO A 439 -19.77 43.33 29.33
C PRO A 439 -19.64 42.80 27.89
N LYS A 440 -20.27 41.64 27.64
CA LYS A 440 -20.26 40.98 26.32
C LYS A 440 -21.00 41.81 25.27
N ILE A 441 -20.39 41.97 24.09
CA ILE A 441 -21.07 42.50 22.90
C ILE A 441 -21.68 41.36 22.08
N TYR A 442 -21.02 40.20 22.07
CA TYR A 442 -21.52 39.00 21.40
C TYR A 442 -22.03 37.98 22.42
N HIS A 443 -23.35 37.80 22.47
CA HIS A 443 -23.98 36.78 23.35
C HIS A 443 -24.11 35.42 22.67
N SER A 444 -24.36 35.39 21.36
CA SER A 444 -24.51 34.16 20.59
C SER A 444 -23.73 34.21 19.27
N TYR A 445 -23.40 33.04 18.73
CA TYR A 445 -22.68 32.90 17.48
C TYR A 445 -23.43 33.54 16.30
N ILE A 446 -24.76 33.35 16.25
CA ILE A 446 -25.64 33.92 15.22
C ILE A 446 -25.73 35.44 15.37
N GLN A 447 -25.83 35.96 16.59
CA GLN A 447 -25.84 37.40 16.84
C GLN A 447 -24.52 38.05 16.42
N ALA A 448 -23.39 37.39 16.66
CA ALA A 448 -22.08 37.88 16.22
C ALA A 448 -22.01 37.99 14.69
N ILE A 449 -22.50 36.99 13.95
CA ILE A 449 -22.59 37.03 12.48
C ILE A 449 -23.45 38.22 12.03
N SER A 450 -24.65 38.37 12.60
CA SER A 450 -25.55 39.48 12.27
C SER A 450 -24.91 40.85 12.54
N LEU A 451 -24.19 41.01 13.67
CA LEU A 451 -23.55 42.27 14.02
C LEU A 451 -22.36 42.59 13.11
N ILE A 452 -21.56 41.59 12.73
CA ILE A 452 -20.45 41.78 11.77
C ILE A 452 -21.01 42.19 10.41
N TRP A 453 -22.05 41.49 9.93
CA TRP A 453 -22.68 41.79 8.66
C TRP A 453 -23.24 43.21 8.62
N THR A 454 -23.95 43.63 9.67
CA THR A 454 -24.58 44.97 9.72
C THR A 454 -23.59 46.11 9.94
N ARG A 455 -22.53 45.92 10.76
CA ARG A 455 -21.56 46.99 11.06
C ARG A 455 -20.38 47.07 10.10
N GLU A 456 -19.94 45.94 9.55
CA GLU A 456 -18.71 45.85 8.74
C GLU A 456 -18.91 45.30 7.33
N GLY A 457 -20.08 44.71 7.05
CA GLY A 457 -20.35 44.01 5.81
C GLY A 457 -19.52 42.73 5.66
N TYR A 458 -19.49 42.20 4.44
CA TYR A 458 -18.79 40.94 4.13
C TYR A 458 -17.28 41.01 4.42
N HIS A 459 -16.66 42.18 4.25
CA HIS A 459 -15.22 42.39 4.51
C HIS A 459 -14.82 42.12 5.97
N GLY A 460 -15.75 42.28 6.92
CA GLY A 460 -15.50 41.99 8.34
C GLY A 460 -15.08 40.52 8.56
N PHE A 461 -15.68 39.59 7.81
CA PHE A 461 -15.42 38.15 7.91
C PHE A 461 -14.07 37.71 7.32
N TYR A 462 -13.44 38.55 6.51
CA TYR A 462 -12.18 38.24 5.83
C TYR A 462 -11.00 39.10 6.31
N ARG A 463 -11.17 39.82 7.43
CA ARG A 463 -10.06 40.52 8.08
C ARG A 463 -8.98 39.52 8.49
N GLY A 464 -7.72 39.83 8.18
CA GLY A 464 -6.59 38.94 8.47
C GLY A 464 -6.37 37.82 7.44
N LEU A 465 -7.12 37.80 6.33
CA LEU A 465 -6.96 36.76 5.30
C LEU A 465 -5.55 36.71 4.70
N ILE A 466 -4.95 37.85 4.38
CA ILE A 466 -3.60 37.91 3.77
C ILE A 466 -2.55 37.23 4.68
N PRO A 467 -2.37 37.61 5.96
CA PRO A 467 -1.46 36.89 6.82
C PRO A 467 -1.90 35.45 7.09
N ALA A 468 -3.19 35.11 6.98
CA ALA A 468 -3.61 33.71 7.07
C ALA A 468 -3.11 32.88 5.87
N ILE A 469 -3.22 33.37 4.64
CA ILE A 469 -2.70 32.67 3.46
C ILE A 469 -1.17 32.53 3.56
N ILE A 470 -0.46 33.61 3.90
CA ILE A 470 1.00 33.58 4.09
C ILE A 470 1.40 32.65 5.25
N LEU A 471 0.57 32.54 6.29
CA LEU A 471 0.80 31.62 7.39
C LEU A 471 0.71 30.18 6.92
N TYR A 472 -0.34 29.78 6.20
CA TYR A 472 -0.64 28.37 5.91
C TYR A 472 -0.04 27.83 4.61
N ALA A 473 0.06 28.64 3.55
CA ALA A 473 0.58 28.19 2.25
C ALA A 473 2.03 27.63 2.34
N PRO A 474 2.99 28.28 3.03
CA PRO A 474 4.38 27.82 3.04
C PRO A 474 4.70 26.83 4.17
N VAL A 475 3.81 26.53 5.13
CA VAL A 475 4.15 25.68 6.30
C VAL A 475 4.67 24.33 5.88
N SER A 476 3.99 23.70 4.92
CA SER A 476 4.38 22.38 4.42
C SER A 476 5.74 22.42 3.71
N ALA A 477 6.02 23.46 2.92
CA ALA A 477 7.35 23.66 2.30
C ALA A 477 8.43 23.84 3.36
N LEU A 478 8.20 24.71 4.33
CA LEU A 478 9.18 25.02 5.36
C LEU A 478 9.46 23.78 6.21
N THR A 479 8.42 23.02 6.57
CA THR A 479 8.57 21.77 7.32
C THR A 479 9.37 20.75 6.53
N PHE A 480 9.05 20.55 5.25
CA PHE A 480 9.79 19.62 4.39
C PHE A 480 11.24 20.08 4.15
N GLY A 481 11.45 21.36 3.85
CA GLY A 481 12.77 21.93 3.60
C GLY A 481 13.67 21.85 4.84
N PHE A 482 13.13 22.13 6.03
CA PHE A 482 13.88 21.95 7.27
C PHE A 482 14.14 20.48 7.58
N TYR A 483 13.17 19.58 7.35
CA TYR A 483 13.35 18.14 7.52
C TYR A 483 14.50 17.60 6.65
N GLU A 484 14.55 18.00 5.39
CA GLU A 484 15.61 17.63 4.45
C GLU A 484 16.98 18.19 4.88
N LEU A 485 17.02 19.45 5.32
CA LEU A 485 18.23 20.06 5.87
C LEU A 485 18.77 19.29 7.09
N PHE A 486 17.89 18.87 8.00
CA PHE A 486 18.28 18.10 9.19
C PHE A 486 18.69 16.68 8.86
N ASN A 487 18.09 16.03 7.87
CA ASN A 487 18.56 14.73 7.41
C ASN A 487 20.00 14.82 6.89
N ARG A 488 20.29 15.80 6.02
CA ARG A 488 21.66 16.03 5.51
C ARG A 488 22.65 16.33 6.63
N ALA A 489 22.26 17.17 7.59
CA ALA A 489 23.11 17.48 8.74
C ALA A 489 23.36 16.26 9.63
N TRP A 490 22.34 15.42 9.83
CA TRP A 490 22.44 14.19 10.63
C TRP A 490 23.36 13.16 9.99
N ASP A 491 23.35 13.04 8.66
CA ASP A 491 24.22 12.11 7.91
C ASP A 491 25.71 12.45 8.03
N HIS A 492 26.04 13.70 8.38
CA HIS A 492 27.41 14.13 8.68
C HIS A 492 27.82 13.89 10.15
N LEU A 493 26.91 13.52 11.04
CA LEU A 493 27.23 13.22 12.45
C LEU A 493 27.64 11.76 12.61
N PRO A 494 28.74 11.44 13.33
CA PRO A 494 29.22 10.07 13.53
C PRO A 494 28.40 9.32 14.61
N ILE A 495 27.07 9.48 14.63
CA ILE A 495 26.18 9.00 15.69
C ILE A 495 25.12 8.05 15.11
N ARG A 496 25.55 6.91 14.57
CA ARG A 496 24.66 5.84 14.03
C ARG A 496 23.77 5.17 15.08
N LYS A 497 24.06 5.35 16.37
CA LYS A 497 23.35 4.66 17.47
C LYS A 497 21.89 5.12 17.65
N PHE A 498 21.51 6.28 17.08
CA PHE A 498 20.16 6.87 17.24
C PHE A 498 19.37 6.96 15.93
N ASP A 499 19.74 6.19 14.90
CA ASP A 499 19.04 6.22 13.61
C ASP A 499 17.56 5.80 13.72
N SER A 500 17.21 5.00 14.73
CA SER A 500 15.82 4.63 15.04
C SER A 500 14.93 5.83 15.43
N ILE A 501 15.51 6.93 15.94
CA ILE A 501 14.78 8.13 16.39
C ILE A 501 14.93 9.29 15.38
N LYS A 502 15.88 9.19 14.44
CA LYS A 502 16.25 10.23 13.46
C LYS A 502 15.04 10.91 12.82
N HIS A 503 14.16 10.12 12.20
CA HIS A 503 13.02 10.66 11.44
C HIS A 503 12.01 11.40 12.33
N GLY A 504 11.69 10.85 13.50
CA GLY A 504 10.78 11.48 14.46
C GLY A 504 11.35 12.77 15.05
N PHE A 505 12.64 12.78 15.38
CA PHE A 505 13.32 13.96 15.92
C PHE A 505 13.45 15.08 14.88
N ASN A 506 13.95 14.74 13.68
CA ASN A 506 14.12 15.71 12.59
C ASN A 506 12.77 16.29 12.15
N GLY A 507 11.73 15.46 12.05
CA GLY A 507 10.37 15.92 11.76
C GLY A 507 9.82 16.86 12.83
N GLY A 508 10.01 16.54 14.11
CA GLY A 508 9.58 17.37 15.23
C GLY A 508 10.25 18.75 15.24
N ILE A 509 11.57 18.80 15.10
CA ILE A 509 12.32 20.07 15.06
C ILE A 509 11.96 20.89 13.81
N ALA A 510 11.82 20.24 12.65
CA ALA A 510 11.40 20.90 11.42
C ALA A 510 10.04 21.60 11.56
N GLY A 511 9.06 20.94 12.18
CA GLY A 511 7.75 21.53 12.45
C GLY A 511 7.82 22.73 13.40
N VAL A 512 8.64 22.66 14.46
CA VAL A 512 8.83 23.77 15.40
C VAL A 512 9.48 24.98 14.72
N LEU A 513 10.50 24.76 13.90
CA LEU A 513 11.20 25.83 13.17
C LEU A 513 10.33 26.44 12.07
N ALA A 514 9.62 25.62 11.30
CA ALA A 514 8.63 26.11 10.34
C ALA A 514 7.61 27.02 11.03
N LYS A 515 7.08 26.58 12.19
CA LYS A 515 6.15 27.36 12.99
C LYS A 515 6.75 28.65 13.53
N PHE A 516 8.04 28.64 13.90
CA PHE A 516 8.75 29.85 14.33
C PHE A 516 8.84 30.89 13.20
N VAL A 517 9.22 30.47 11.98
CA VAL A 517 9.34 31.36 10.82
C VAL A 517 8.02 32.06 10.48
N VAL A 518 6.90 31.32 10.52
CA VAL A 518 5.58 31.87 10.14
C VAL A 518 4.85 32.56 11.30
N TYR A 519 5.34 32.45 12.53
CA TYR A 519 4.66 32.96 13.73
C TYR A 519 4.30 34.46 13.69
N PRO A 520 5.14 35.37 13.17
CA PRO A 520 4.77 36.78 13.06
C PRO A 520 3.46 37.02 12.29
N PHE A 521 3.16 36.17 11.30
CA PHE A 521 1.91 36.24 10.54
C PHE A 521 0.72 35.71 11.33
N ASP A 522 0.91 34.71 12.20
CA ASP A 522 -0.13 34.26 13.14
C ASP A 522 -0.50 35.38 14.12
N LEU A 523 0.48 36.12 14.65
CA LEU A 523 0.23 37.30 15.49
C LEU A 523 -0.54 38.39 14.72
N ALA A 524 -0.03 38.79 13.55
CA ALA A 524 -0.62 39.86 12.75
C ALA A 524 -2.05 39.52 12.31
N LYS A 525 -2.29 38.25 11.96
CA LYS A 525 -3.63 37.72 11.67
C LYS A 525 -4.60 38.00 12.82
N LYS A 526 -4.26 37.58 14.05
CA LYS A 526 -5.15 37.77 15.22
C LYS A 526 -5.41 39.25 15.52
N ARG A 527 -4.43 40.12 15.33
CA ARG A 527 -4.58 41.58 15.51
C ARG A 527 -5.45 42.24 14.44
N LEU A 528 -5.40 41.77 13.19
CA LEU A 528 -6.25 42.29 12.12
C LEU A 528 -7.71 41.82 12.24
N GLU A 529 -7.93 40.61 12.75
CA GLU A 529 -9.28 40.02 12.94
C GLU A 529 -10.15 40.81 13.95
N VAL A 530 -9.53 41.59 14.84
CA VAL A 530 -10.20 42.39 15.88
C VAL A 530 -10.28 43.90 15.57
N VAL A 531 -9.85 44.32 14.37
CA VAL A 531 -10.03 45.72 13.93
C VAL A 531 -11.53 46.01 13.76
N LYS A 532 -11.97 47.20 14.19
CA LYS A 532 -13.40 47.60 14.36
C LYS A 532 -14.13 46.86 15.48
N PHE A 533 -13.40 46.17 16.36
CA PHE A 533 -13.91 45.49 17.54
C PHE A 533 -13.24 46.00 18.83
N GLU A 534 -12.73 47.23 18.80
CA GLU A 534 -11.97 47.85 19.90
C GLU A 534 -12.87 48.15 21.11
N GLU A 535 -14.13 48.53 20.89
CA GLU A 535 -15.11 48.83 21.95
C GLU A 535 -15.30 47.64 22.90
N ALA A 536 -15.50 46.44 22.34
CA ALA A 536 -15.62 45.18 23.09
C ALA A 536 -14.34 44.78 23.86
N ARG A 537 -13.22 45.42 23.52
CA ARG A 537 -11.89 45.14 24.07
C ARG A 537 -11.38 46.26 24.98
N SER A 538 -12.12 47.35 25.15
CA SER A 538 -11.71 48.51 25.94
C SER A 538 -11.29 48.17 27.38
N LYS A 539 -11.97 47.21 28.02
CA LYS A 539 -11.62 46.68 29.36
C LYS A 539 -10.58 45.55 29.36
N PHE A 540 -10.26 45.01 28.18
CA PHE A 540 -9.28 43.95 28.04
C PHE A 540 -7.85 44.49 28.14
N GLY A 541 -7.60 45.72 27.70
CA GLY A 541 -6.28 46.36 27.70
C GLY A 541 -6.22 47.46 26.64
N GLN A 542 -5.01 47.92 26.30
CA GLN A 542 -4.83 48.88 25.22
C GLN A 542 -5.32 48.30 23.89
N THR A 543 -6.06 49.11 23.13
CA THR A 543 -6.55 48.76 21.79
C THR A 543 -5.86 49.64 20.75
N ARG A 544 -5.71 49.10 19.54
CA ARG A 544 -5.13 49.82 18.39
C ARG A 544 -5.75 49.27 17.12
N ALA A 545 -6.09 50.17 16.21
CA ALA A 545 -6.52 49.82 14.87
C ALA A 545 -5.31 49.76 13.94
N TYR A 546 -5.30 48.79 13.03
CA TYR A 546 -4.26 48.62 12.02
C TYR A 546 -4.87 48.71 10.63
N SER A 547 -4.19 49.36 9.70
CA SER A 547 -4.67 49.51 8.32
C SER A 547 -4.44 48.26 7.46
N GLY A 548 -3.43 47.44 7.81
CA GLY A 548 -3.07 46.23 7.06
C GLY A 548 -1.88 45.48 7.66
N LEU A 549 -1.40 44.45 6.96
CA LEU A 549 -0.33 43.56 7.44
C LEU A 549 0.98 44.30 7.73
N ILE A 550 1.48 45.08 6.77
CA ILE A 550 2.77 45.79 6.89
C ILE A 550 2.69 46.81 8.03
N ASN A 551 1.59 47.55 8.13
CA ASN A 551 1.36 48.49 9.21
C ASN A 551 1.29 47.76 10.57
N CYS A 552 0.58 46.64 10.67
CA CYS A 552 0.51 45.83 11.89
C CYS A 552 1.89 45.35 12.35
N LEU A 553 2.72 44.81 11.45
CA LEU A 553 4.06 44.33 11.79
C LEU A 553 4.99 45.47 12.18
N SER A 554 5.00 46.57 11.41
CA SER A 554 5.83 47.74 11.67
C SER A 554 5.51 48.38 13.03
N GLU A 555 4.22 48.60 13.30
CA GLU A 555 3.77 49.17 14.58
C GLU A 555 4.06 48.24 15.76
N THR A 556 3.94 46.93 15.57
CA THR A 556 4.33 45.95 16.60
C THR A 556 5.81 46.05 16.93
N ILE A 557 6.69 46.10 15.91
CA ILE A 557 8.13 46.21 16.11
C ILE A 557 8.48 47.56 16.77
N ARG A 558 7.87 48.66 16.32
CA ARG A 558 8.15 50.01 16.80
C ARG A 558 7.79 50.20 18.28
N HIS A 559 6.69 49.61 18.73
CA HIS A 559 6.17 49.83 20.10
C HIS A 559 6.45 48.68 21.08
N GLU A 560 6.56 47.44 20.58
CA GLU A 560 6.72 46.25 21.43
C GLU A 560 8.09 45.57 21.26
N GLY A 561 8.88 46.04 20.29
CA GLY A 561 10.14 45.43 19.89
C GLY A 561 9.95 44.14 19.08
N PHE A 562 11.07 43.59 18.61
CA PHE A 562 11.07 42.37 17.80
C PHE A 562 10.48 41.15 18.53
N THR A 563 10.69 41.06 19.84
CA THR A 563 10.10 40.01 20.68
C THR A 563 8.57 40.08 20.75
N GLY A 564 7.98 41.24 20.47
CA GLY A 564 6.53 41.43 20.39
C GLY A 564 5.90 40.54 19.32
N LEU A 565 6.61 40.24 18.22
CA LEU A 565 6.15 39.38 17.15
C LEU A 565 5.88 37.93 17.59
N TYR A 566 6.47 37.51 18.72
CA TYR A 566 6.40 36.14 19.24
C TYR A 566 5.53 36.01 20.49
N LYS A 567 4.67 36.99 20.78
CA LYS A 567 3.71 36.92 21.88
C LYS A 567 2.79 35.70 21.75
N GLY A 568 2.65 34.94 22.83
CA GLY A 568 1.84 33.70 22.84
C GLY A 568 2.54 32.46 22.28
N MET A 569 3.84 32.53 21.95
CA MET A 569 4.56 31.39 21.39
C MET A 569 4.63 30.21 22.38
N THR A 570 4.90 30.48 23.66
CA THR A 570 4.93 29.44 24.70
C THR A 570 3.64 28.61 24.78
N PRO A 571 2.44 29.20 24.98
CA PRO A 571 1.20 28.41 24.96
C PRO A 571 0.94 27.75 23.59
N SER A 572 1.39 28.35 22.49
CA SER A 572 1.28 27.75 21.15
C SER A 572 2.12 26.47 20.99
N LEU A 573 3.31 26.41 21.59
CA LEU A 573 4.18 25.23 21.58
C LEU A 573 3.65 24.14 22.51
N ILE A 574 3.23 24.50 23.72
CA ILE A 574 2.60 23.56 24.67
C ILE A 574 1.38 22.89 24.03
N LYS A 575 0.52 23.68 23.37
CA LYS A 575 -0.63 23.13 22.65
C LYS A 575 -0.22 22.15 21.55
N ALA A 576 0.78 22.51 20.74
CA ALA A 576 1.21 21.66 19.63
C ALA A 576 1.68 20.28 20.12
N TYR A 577 2.45 20.26 21.21
CA TYR A 577 2.89 19.02 21.85
C TYR A 577 1.73 18.19 22.39
N LEU A 578 0.83 18.80 23.18
CA LEU A 578 -0.29 18.09 23.81
C LEU A 578 -1.35 17.62 22.80
N SER A 579 -1.58 18.37 21.72
CA SER A 579 -2.61 18.05 20.73
C SER A 579 -2.39 16.70 20.08
N THR A 580 -1.15 16.38 19.69
CA THR A 580 -0.83 15.10 19.06
C THR A 580 -1.00 13.96 20.04
N ALA A 581 -0.44 14.10 21.25
CA ALA A 581 -0.50 13.06 22.29
C ALA A 581 -1.93 12.74 22.72
N ILE A 582 -2.76 13.77 22.94
CA ILE A 582 -4.15 13.60 23.38
C ILE A 582 -5.01 13.01 22.26
N THR A 583 -4.87 13.50 21.03
CA THR A 583 -5.67 12.98 19.90
C THR A 583 -5.37 11.50 19.65
N LEU A 584 -4.09 11.11 19.58
CA LEU A 584 -3.69 9.72 19.36
C LEU A 584 -4.12 8.82 20.53
N GLY A 585 -3.84 9.23 21.77
CA GLY A 585 -4.22 8.43 22.94
C GLY A 585 -5.72 8.18 23.07
N ILE A 586 -6.55 9.18 22.75
CA ILE A 586 -8.02 9.02 22.75
C ILE A 586 -8.47 8.16 21.57
N TYR A 587 -7.92 8.36 20.38
CA TYR A 587 -8.23 7.56 19.20
C TYR A 587 -7.97 6.07 19.48
N ASP A 588 -6.77 5.74 19.97
CA ASP A 588 -6.39 4.36 20.29
C ASP A 588 -7.29 3.76 21.37
N SER A 589 -7.62 4.53 22.42
CA SER A 589 -8.51 4.08 23.48
C SER A 589 -9.91 3.75 22.97
N ILE A 590 -10.46 4.55 22.04
CA ILE A 590 -11.78 4.31 21.46
C ILE A 590 -11.74 3.12 20.50
N CYS A 591 -10.72 3.03 19.64
CA CYS A 591 -10.52 1.90 18.75
C CYS A 591 -10.41 0.59 19.54
N ASN A 592 -9.69 0.57 20.67
CA ASN A 592 -9.58 -0.61 21.53
C ASN A 592 -10.92 -0.99 22.16
N ARG A 593 -11.74 -0.03 22.57
CA ARG A 593 -13.10 -0.31 23.08
C ARG A 593 -14.01 -0.88 21.99
N PHE A 594 -13.98 -0.35 20.78
CA PHE A 594 -14.76 -0.92 19.67
C PHE A 594 -14.34 -2.35 19.37
N ARG A 595 -13.04 -2.66 19.42
CA ARG A 595 -12.53 -4.03 19.25
C ARG A 595 -13.03 -4.97 20.36
N GLN A 596 -13.07 -4.52 21.61
CA GLN A 596 -13.63 -5.30 22.74
C GLN A 596 -15.13 -5.59 22.57
N ILE A 597 -15.91 -4.61 22.13
CA ILE A 597 -17.35 -4.80 21.90
C ILE A 597 -17.62 -5.74 20.73
N SER A 598 -16.72 -5.83 19.74
CA SER A 598 -16.82 -6.79 18.63
C SER A 598 -16.27 -8.19 18.95
N SER A 599 -15.78 -8.42 20.17
CA SER A 599 -15.39 -9.75 20.65
C SER A 599 -16.39 -10.41 21.61
N ASP A 600 -17.30 -9.63 22.19
CA ASP A 600 -18.47 -10.10 22.95
C ASP A 600 -19.67 -10.30 22.00
#